data_AF-X5MNJ8-F1
#
_entry.id   AF-X5MNJ8-F1
#
_cell.length_a   1.000
_cell.length_b   1.000
_cell.length_c   1.000
_cell.angle_alpha   90.00
_cell.angle_beta   90.00
_cell.angle_gamma   90.00
#
_symmetry.space_group_name_H-M   'P 1'
#
loop_
_entity.id
_entity.type
_entity.pdbx_description
1 polymer ?
#
loop_
_entity_poly.entity_id
_entity_poly.type
_entity_poly.pdbx_seq_one_letter_code
_entity_poly.pdbx_strand_id
1 'polypeptide(L)'
;MTLERGLAIYTLISATLHFSLETYHFVQYGSFLPMLIVDYIAISLFVFASYVALSNRYGSAAGLLCGAWGFAFCLNYRAFFWRYQELVNGSAQSAEPMEVVASILGVTLIISGSVFLLTLWMAFPRRAKA
;
A
#
# COMPACT_ATOMS: atom_id res chain seq x y z
N MET A 1 -22.12 -3.80 0.52
CA MET A 1 -21.77 -2.97 1.69
C MET A 1 -20.88 -3.68 2.70
N THR A 2 -21.07 -4.97 2.99
CA THR A 2 -20.24 -5.73 3.97
C THR A 2 -18.79 -5.93 3.52
N LEU A 3 -18.55 -6.33 2.26
CA LEU A 3 -17.19 -6.52 1.74
C LEU A 3 -16.37 -5.22 1.69
N GLU A 4 -16.98 -4.12 1.24
CA GLU A 4 -16.33 -2.81 1.17
C GLU A 4 -15.91 -2.30 2.55
N ARG A 5 -16.79 -2.43 3.54
CA ARG A 5 -16.46 -2.13 4.95
C ARG A 5 -15.35 -3.03 5.49
N GLY A 6 -15.38 -4.33 5.17
CA GLY A 6 -14.31 -5.26 5.54
C GLY A 6 -12.96 -4.84 4.96
N LEU A 7 -12.93 -4.47 3.67
CA LEU A 7 -11.74 -3.94 3.02
C LEU A 7 -11.29 -2.61 3.60
N ALA A 8 -12.21 -1.73 4.00
CA ALA A 8 -11.87 -0.47 4.66
C ALA A 8 -11.17 -0.71 6.01
N ILE A 9 -11.70 -1.62 6.84
CA ILE A 9 -11.05 -1.99 8.11
C ILE A 9 -9.67 -2.59 7.85
N TYR A 10 -9.57 -3.51 6.89
CA TYR A 10 -8.29 -4.09 6.50
C TYR A 10 -7.29 -3.02 6.03
N THR A 11 -7.73 -2.09 5.19
CA THR A 11 -6.93 -0.97 4.68
C THR A 11 -6.44 -0.08 5.82
N LEU A 12 -7.27 0.18 6.83
CA LEU A 12 -6.91 0.98 8.00
C LEU A 12 -5.89 0.26 8.91
N ILE A 13 -6.03 -1.05 9.08
CA ILE A 13 -5.03 -1.89 9.77
C ILE A 13 -3.70 -1.85 9.00
N SER A 14 -3.73 -2.03 7.68
CA SER A 14 -2.54 -1.95 6.83
C SER A 14 -1.87 -0.58 6.92
N ALA A 15 -2.63 0.52 6.93
CA ALA A 15 -2.09 1.86 7.11
C ALA A 15 -1.36 2.04 8.44
N THR A 16 -1.94 1.50 9.52
CA THR A 16 -1.36 1.58 10.87
C THR A 16 -0.06 0.79 10.96
N LEU A 17 -0.04 -0.42 10.39
CA LEU A 17 1.16 -1.25 10.32
C LEU A 17 2.25 -0.59 9.47
N HIS A 18 1.88 -0.07 8.29
CA HIS A 18 2.82 0.61 7.39
C HIS A 18 3.43 1.84 8.07
N PHE A 19 2.62 2.69 8.71
CA PHE A 19 3.12 3.85 9.44
C PHE A 19 4.08 3.46 10.56
N SER A 20 3.75 2.41 11.32
CA SER A 20 4.58 1.96 12.46
C SER A 20 5.92 1.40 11.97
N LEU A 21 5.90 0.54 10.94
CA LEU A 21 7.10 -0.08 10.37
C LEU A 21 8.00 0.95 9.69
N GLU A 22 7.42 1.87 8.92
CA GLU A 22 8.19 2.89 8.22
C GLU A 22 8.81 3.90 9.19
N THR A 23 8.07 4.30 10.23
CA THR A 23 8.60 5.17 11.28
C THR A 23 9.73 4.49 12.06
N TYR A 24 9.57 3.19 12.37
CA TYR A 24 10.63 2.40 13.00
C TYR A 24 11.88 2.31 12.11
N HIS A 25 11.70 2.03 10.81
CA HIS A 25 12.77 1.95 9.83
C HIS A 25 13.53 3.28 9.70
N PHE A 26 12.80 4.39 9.59
CA PHE A 26 13.37 5.73 9.52
C PHE A 26 14.21 6.07 10.76
N VAL A 27 13.72 5.74 11.96
CA VAL A 27 14.45 5.98 13.22
C VAL A 27 15.70 5.11 13.33
N GLN A 28 15.65 3.86 12.86
CA GLN A 28 16.76 2.92 13.00
C GLN A 28 17.86 3.13 11.96
N TYR A 29 17.50 3.35 10.69
CA TYR A 29 18.45 3.34 9.57
C TYR A 29 18.63 4.70 8.90
N GLY A 30 17.80 5.70 9.23
CA GLY A 30 17.86 7.03 8.63
C GLY A 30 17.53 7.00 7.13
N SER A 31 16.26 6.90 6.77
CA SER A 31 15.83 6.86 5.36
C SER A 31 15.76 8.25 4.72
N PHE A 32 15.90 8.30 3.39
CA PHE A 32 15.87 9.53 2.60
C PHE A 32 14.49 10.20 2.68
N LEU A 33 14.43 11.44 3.16
CA LEU A 33 13.19 12.16 3.52
C LEU A 33 12.13 12.17 2.38
N PRO A 34 12.48 12.39 1.10
CA PRO A 34 11.52 12.26 0.01
C PRO A 34 10.87 10.88 -0.16
N MET A 35 11.56 9.78 0.19
CA MET A 35 10.99 8.44 0.15
C MET A 35 9.90 8.30 1.22
N LEU A 36 10.21 8.73 2.46
CA LEU A 36 9.27 8.74 3.59
C LEU A 36 8.00 9.56 3.29
N ILE A 37 8.13 10.70 2.60
CA ILE A 37 6.97 11.51 2.21
C ILE A 37 6.02 10.71 1.32
N VAL A 38 6.54 9.94 0.37
CA VAL A 38 5.71 9.14 -0.54
C VAL A 38 4.96 8.04 0.22
N ASP A 39 5.59 7.44 1.23
CA ASP A 39 4.94 6.46 2.11
C ASP A 39 3.83 7.10 2.95
N TYR A 40 4.05 8.31 3.47
CA TYR A 40 3.02 9.07 4.19
C TYR A 40 1.86 9.51 3.31
N ILE A 41 2.10 9.74 2.01
CA ILE A 41 1.03 9.95 1.03
C ILE A 41 0.21 8.66 0.88
N ALA A 42 0.85 7.49 0.75
CA ALA A 42 0.15 6.21 0.68
C ALA A 42 -0.73 5.96 1.92
N ILE A 43 -0.18 6.21 3.12
CA ILE A 43 -0.91 6.10 4.38
C ILE A 43 -2.09 7.05 4.43
N SER A 44 -1.91 8.31 4.01
CA SER A 44 -2.99 9.30 3.96
C SER A 44 -4.12 8.88 3.03
N LEU A 45 -3.79 8.30 1.86
CA LEU A 45 -4.77 7.75 0.93
C LEU A 45 -5.53 6.56 1.54
N PHE A 46 -4.85 5.66 2.25
CA PHE A 46 -5.52 4.57 2.95
C PHE A 46 -6.46 5.05 4.05
N VAL A 47 -6.05 6.02 4.86
CA VAL A 47 -6.90 6.60 5.91
C VAL A 47 -8.12 7.29 5.29
N PHE A 48 -7.91 8.10 4.25
CA PHE A 48 -8.99 8.81 3.57
C PHE A 48 -9.99 7.85 2.91
N ALA A 49 -9.51 6.87 2.14
CA ALA A 49 -10.36 5.88 1.48
C ALA A 49 -11.15 5.05 2.51
N SER A 50 -10.51 4.65 3.61
CA SER A 50 -11.16 3.89 4.69
C SER A 50 -12.22 4.72 5.42
N TYR A 51 -11.92 5.99 5.70
CA TYR A 51 -12.88 6.91 6.32
C TYR A 51 -14.13 7.07 5.45
N VAL A 52 -13.97 7.28 4.15
CA VAL A 52 -15.10 7.41 3.22
C VAL A 52 -15.89 6.10 3.13
N ALA A 53 -15.22 4.95 3.05
CA ALA A 53 -15.85 3.63 2.97
C ALA A 53 -16.61 3.21 4.24
N LEU A 54 -16.17 3.66 5.42
CA LEU A 54 -16.84 3.39 6.70
C LEU A 54 -17.96 4.38 7.00
N SER A 55 -17.92 5.56 6.38
CA SER A 55 -18.95 6.57 6.54
C SER A 55 -20.22 6.21 5.79
N ASN A 56 -21.38 6.31 6.45
CA ASN A 56 -22.68 6.14 5.80
C ASN A 56 -23.07 7.36 4.93
N ARG A 57 -22.26 8.43 4.95
CA ARG A 57 -22.56 9.70 4.26
C ARG A 57 -22.25 9.64 2.77
N TYR A 58 -21.26 8.84 2.40
CA TYR A 58 -20.77 8.74 1.03
C TYR A 58 -21.27 7.43 0.42
N GLY A 59 -21.46 7.40 -0.91
CA GLY A 59 -21.86 6.18 -1.62
C GLY A 59 -20.75 5.12 -1.63
N SER A 60 -20.62 4.35 -2.70
CA SER A 60 -19.51 3.38 -2.78
C SER A 60 -18.16 4.10 -2.86
N ALA A 61 -17.26 3.73 -1.96
CA ALA A 61 -15.87 4.15 -1.90
C ALA A 61 -14.92 3.19 -2.64
N ALA A 62 -15.45 2.23 -3.40
CA ALA A 62 -14.64 1.23 -4.12
C ALA A 62 -13.56 1.87 -5.01
N GLY A 63 -13.87 2.97 -5.69
CA GLY A 63 -12.90 3.72 -6.49
C GLY A 63 -11.77 4.34 -5.68
N LEU A 64 -12.05 4.85 -4.48
CA LEU A 64 -11.04 5.41 -3.57
C LEU A 64 -10.13 4.31 -3.01
N LEU A 65 -10.72 3.18 -2.59
CA LEU A 65 -9.96 2.02 -2.14
C LEU A 65 -9.07 1.49 -3.28
N CYS A 66 -9.59 1.42 -4.50
CA CYS A 66 -8.84 1.05 -5.69
C CYS A 66 -7.65 1.99 -5.95
N GLY A 67 -7.88 3.30 -5.87
CA GLY A 67 -6.80 4.29 -6.05
C GLY A 67 -5.70 4.16 -4.99
N ALA A 68 -6.09 3.99 -3.73
CA ALA A 68 -5.14 3.87 -2.63
C ALA A 68 -4.31 2.57 -2.71
N TRP A 69 -4.95 1.42 -2.97
CA TRP A 69 -4.25 0.15 -3.15
C TRP A 69 -3.42 0.11 -4.44
N GLY A 70 -3.87 0.76 -5.51
CA GLY A 70 -3.09 0.91 -6.74
C GLY A 70 -1.82 1.73 -6.52
N PHE A 71 -1.92 2.84 -5.78
CA PHE A 71 -0.75 3.64 -5.40
C PHE A 71 0.24 2.82 -4.57
N ALA A 72 -0.26 2.11 -3.55
CA ALA A 72 0.56 1.24 -2.69
C ALA A 72 1.22 0.10 -3.47
N PHE A 73 0.52 -0.50 -4.45
CA PHE A 73 1.08 -1.54 -5.31
C PHE A 73 2.26 -1.01 -6.13
N CYS A 74 2.11 0.14 -6.79
CA CYS A 74 3.20 0.77 -7.55
C CYS A 74 4.41 1.11 -6.67
N LEU A 75 4.15 1.57 -5.44
CA LEU A 75 5.20 1.86 -4.46
C LEU A 75 5.97 0.59 -4.08
N ASN A 76 5.25 -0.48 -3.70
CA ASN A 76 5.85 -1.77 -3.37
C ASN A 76 6.62 -2.35 -4.56
N TYR A 77 6.10 -2.23 -5.78
CA TYR A 77 6.75 -2.71 -6.99
C TYR A 77 8.13 -2.04 -7.15
N ARG A 78 8.16 -0.70 -7.13
CA ARG A 78 9.41 0.06 -7.24
C ARG A 78 10.39 -0.31 -6.12
N ALA A 79 9.92 -0.34 -4.88
CA ALA A 79 10.75 -0.62 -3.71
C ALA A 79 11.35 -2.03 -3.72
N PHE A 80 10.56 -3.03 -4.12
CA PHE A 80 10.99 -4.42 -4.25
C PHE A 80 12.04 -4.60 -5.33
N PHE A 81 11.76 -4.14 -6.56
CA PHE A 81 12.69 -4.35 -7.68
C PHE A 81 14.01 -3.60 -7.53
N TRP A 82 14.00 -2.42 -6.90
CA TRP A 82 15.23 -1.71 -6.55
C TRP A 82 16.13 -2.56 -5.64
N ARG A 83 15.58 -3.07 -4.54
CA ARG A 83 16.33 -3.86 -3.55
C ARG A 83 16.71 -5.24 -4.08
N TYR A 84 15.85 -5.84 -4.88
CA TYR A 84 16.15 -7.09 -5.57
C TYR A 84 17.35 -6.92 -6.52
N GLN A 85 17.39 -5.80 -7.27
CA GLN A 85 18.52 -5.50 -8.16
C GLN A 85 19.83 -5.29 -7.37
N GLU A 86 19.79 -4.57 -6.24
CA GLU A 86 20.97 -4.40 -5.38
C GLU A 86 21.46 -5.74 -4.80
N LEU A 87 20.54 -6.63 -4.42
CA LEU A 87 20.86 -7.97 -3.92
C LEU A 87 21.54 -8.83 -5.00
N VAL A 88 20.99 -8.83 -6.22
CA VAL A 88 21.54 -9.58 -7.36
C VAL A 88 22.92 -9.06 -7.77
N ASN A 89 23.12 -7.74 -7.72
CA ASN A 89 24.40 -7.11 -8.10
C ASN A 89 25.47 -7.20 -7.00
N GLY A 90 25.15 -7.75 -5.82
CA GLY A 90 26.05 -7.78 -4.67
C GLY A 90 26.44 -6.38 -4.16
N SER A 91 25.69 -5.35 -4.55
CA SER A 91 25.99 -3.94 -4.28
C SER A 91 25.26 -3.44 -3.04
N ALA A 92 25.11 -4.29 -2.02
CA ALA A 92 24.42 -3.93 -0.77
C ALA A 92 25.18 -2.81 -0.05
N GLN A 93 24.80 -1.56 -0.34
CA GLN A 93 25.38 -0.36 0.27
C GLN A 93 24.68 0.04 1.58
N SER A 94 23.58 -0.63 1.91
CA SER A 94 22.69 -0.26 3.00
C SER A 94 23.01 -1.02 4.29
N ALA A 95 22.89 -0.35 5.45
CA ALA A 95 23.07 -0.95 6.78
C ALA A 95 21.90 -1.88 7.20
N GLU A 96 20.84 -1.95 6.39
CA GLU A 96 19.67 -2.80 6.63
C GLU A 96 19.89 -4.24 6.16
N PRO A 97 19.27 -5.25 6.81
CA PRO A 97 19.30 -6.64 6.35
C PRO A 97 18.49 -6.81 5.05
N MET A 98 19.16 -6.56 3.91
CA MET A 98 18.56 -6.44 2.58
C MET A 98 17.70 -7.65 2.17
N GLU A 99 18.14 -8.88 2.47
CA GLU A 99 17.40 -10.11 2.16
C GLU A 99 16.04 -10.18 2.87
N VAL A 100 16.00 -9.76 4.13
CA VAL A 100 14.78 -9.76 4.95
C VAL A 100 13.82 -8.68 4.42
N VAL A 101 14.34 -7.49 4.15
CA VAL A 101 13.55 -6.36 3.65
C VAL A 101 12.98 -6.66 2.26
N ALA A 102 13.79 -7.21 1.34
CA ALA A 102 13.33 -7.64 0.02
C ALA A 102 12.25 -8.73 0.11
N SER A 103 12.41 -9.69 1.02
CA SER A 103 11.42 -10.75 1.24
C SER A 103 10.08 -10.19 1.72
N ILE A 104 10.10 -9.28 2.71
CA ILE A 104 8.90 -8.59 3.21
C ILE A 104 8.23 -7.81 2.07
N LEU A 105 9.01 -7.05 1.29
CA LEU A 105 8.51 -6.28 0.15
C LEU A 105 7.90 -7.18 -0.95
N GLY A 106 8.45 -8.37 -1.16
CA GLY A 106 7.89 -9.35 -2.10
C GLY A 106 6.51 -9.83 -1.65
N VAL A 107 6.34 -10.12 -0.36
CA VAL A 107 5.05 -10.52 0.21
C VAL A 107 4.05 -9.36 0.15
N THR A 108 4.46 -8.14 0.53
CA THR A 108 3.57 -6.97 0.49
C THR A 108 3.18 -6.59 -0.94
N LEU A 109 4.06 -6.81 -1.92
CA LEU A 109 3.75 -6.63 -3.35
C LEU A 109 2.62 -7.57 -3.81
N ILE A 110 2.69 -8.86 -3.45
CA ILE A 110 1.64 -9.84 -3.81
C ILE A 110 0.31 -9.47 -3.15
N ILE A 111 0.35 -9.11 -1.87
CA ILE A 111 -0.85 -8.69 -1.12
C ILE A 111 -1.46 -7.44 -1.75
N SER A 112 -0.66 -6.38 -1.94
CA SER A 112 -1.14 -5.12 -2.51
C SER A 112 -1.67 -5.28 -3.93
N GLY A 113 -1.03 -6.11 -4.77
CA GLY A 113 -1.51 -6.43 -6.10
C GLY A 113 -2.86 -7.17 -6.09
N SER A 114 -3.00 -8.15 -5.19
CA SER A 114 -4.25 -8.91 -5.06
C SER A 114 -5.42 -8.04 -4.60
N VAL A 115 -5.19 -7.17 -3.62
CA VAL A 115 -6.22 -6.25 -3.10
C VAL A 115 -6.53 -5.14 -4.11
N PHE A 116 -5.52 -4.66 -4.84
CA PHE A 116 -5.72 -3.73 -5.95
C PHE A 116 -6.64 -4.34 -7.03
N LEU A 117 -6.37 -5.57 -7.48
CA LEU A 117 -7.21 -6.23 -8.49
C LEU A 117 -8.65 -6.45 -7.99
N LEU A 118 -8.82 -6.83 -6.73
CA LEU A 118 -10.15 -6.98 -6.11
C LEU A 118 -10.91 -5.65 -6.09
N THR A 119 -10.26 -4.57 -5.64
CA THR A 119 -10.87 -3.23 -5.55
C THR A 119 -11.12 -2.63 -6.93
N LEU A 120 -10.27 -2.91 -7.92
CA LEU A 120 -10.48 -2.55 -9.31
C LEU A 120 -11.73 -3.24 -9.90
N TRP A 121 -11.90 -4.54 -9.63
CA TRP A 121 -13.10 -5.26 -10.04
C TRP A 121 -14.37 -4.69 -9.38
N MET A 122 -14.28 -4.29 -8.11
CA MET A 122 -15.39 -3.64 -7.41
C MET A 122 -15.72 -2.25 -7.97
N ALA A 123 -14.70 -1.49 -8.38
CA ALA A 123 -14.83 -0.15 -8.94
C ALA A 123 -15.24 -0.14 -10.42
N PHE A 124 -15.26 -1.32 -11.08
CA PHE A 124 -15.52 -1.40 -12.51
C PHE A 124 -16.94 -0.92 -12.85
N PRO A 125 -17.09 -0.01 -13.84
CA PRO A 125 -18.39 0.55 -14.17
C PRO A 125 -19.31 -0.55 -14.71
N ARG A 126 -20.41 -0.81 -14.02
CA ARG A 126 -21.50 -1.65 -14.54
C ARG A 126 -22.37 -0.77 -15.41
N ARG A 127 -22.59 -1.16 -16.68
CA ARG A 127 -23.54 -0.46 -17.57
C ARG A 127 -24.87 -0.31 -16.83
N ALA A 128 -25.31 0.94 -16.64
CA ALA A 128 -26.70 1.21 -16.30
C ALA A 128 -27.54 0.62 -17.43
N LYS A 129 -28.50 -0.25 -17.11
CA LYS A 129 -29.52 -0.62 -18.10
C LYS A 129 -30.28 0.68 -18.42
N ALA A 130 -30.12 1.15 -19.65
CA ALA A 130 -30.89 2.25 -20.22
C ALA A 130 -32.38 1.87 -20.30
#